data_AF-A0A4Y2WXR0-F1
#
_entry.id   AF-A0A4Y2WXR0-F1
#
_cell.length_a   1.000
_cell.length_b   1.000
_cell.length_c   1.000
_cell.angle_alpha   90.00
_cell.angle_beta   90.00
_cell.angle_gamma   90.00
#
_symmetry.space_group_name_H-M   'P 1'
#
loop_
_entity.id
_entity.type
_entity.pdbx_description
1 polymer ?
#
loop_
_entity_poly.entity_id
_entity_poly.type
_entity_poly.pdbx_seq_one_letter_code
_entity_poly.pdbx_strand_id
1 'polypeptide(L)'
;MAIKSGSCKEDLAVRDPGPLSHSRRLTTANRTLRLYLSEESPTPELQEITVFVLKSYRPMWFSIETSKYFTEGPKLVYQSIQSSRYLPEYLRTIVDPVIERNGFFAHPEHLLLAMTQDNTKHIREIGL
;
A
#
# COMPACT_ATOMS: atom_id res chain seq x y z
N MET A 1 -15.03 2.61 19.45
CA MET A 1 -14.09 1.83 18.61
C MET A 1 -14.26 0.37 19.02
N ALA A 2 -14.69 -0.52 18.10
CA ALA A 2 -15.14 -1.88 18.42
C ALA A 2 -14.12 -2.70 19.25
N ILE A 3 -12.83 -2.43 19.08
CA ILE A 3 -11.74 -3.05 19.84
C ILE A 3 -11.81 -2.70 21.34
N LYS A 4 -12.26 -1.49 21.69
CA LYS A 4 -12.35 -1.01 23.08
C LYS A 4 -13.70 -1.37 23.74
N SER A 5 -14.77 -1.52 22.97
CA SER A 5 -16.12 -1.76 23.49
C SER A 5 -16.61 -3.20 23.32
N GLY A 6 -15.90 -4.05 22.58
CA GLY A 6 -16.34 -5.40 22.20
C GLY A 6 -17.56 -5.43 21.27
N SER A 7 -18.10 -4.27 20.91
CA SER A 7 -19.33 -4.14 20.12
C SER A 7 -18.99 -3.79 18.67
N CYS A 8 -19.18 -4.74 17.76
CA CYS A 8 -19.18 -4.51 16.31
C CYS A 8 -20.63 -4.32 15.84
N LYS A 9 -20.87 -3.42 14.87
CA LYS A 9 -22.20 -3.33 14.27
C LYS A 9 -22.45 -4.58 13.42
N GLU A 10 -23.68 -5.12 13.46
CA GLU A 10 -24.06 -6.33 12.72
C GLU A 10 -23.67 -6.24 11.24
N ASP A 11 -23.93 -5.10 10.59
CA ASP A 11 -23.64 -4.87 9.16
C ASP A 11 -22.16 -4.99 8.80
N LEU A 12 -21.26 -4.71 9.75
CA LEU A 12 -19.82 -4.91 9.59
C LEU A 12 -19.39 -6.34 9.95
N ALA A 13 -20.09 -6.98 10.88
CA ALA A 13 -19.79 -8.35 11.30
C ALA A 13 -20.14 -9.40 10.23
N VAL A 14 -21.17 -9.16 9.41
CA VAL A 14 -21.58 -10.09 8.34
C VAL A 14 -20.90 -9.80 6.99
N ARG A 15 -20.00 -8.82 6.92
CA ARG A 15 -19.29 -8.50 5.67
C ARG A 15 -18.26 -9.58 5.36
N ASP A 16 -18.53 -10.38 4.33
CA ASP A 16 -17.52 -11.20 3.67
C ASP A 16 -16.65 -10.29 2.76
N PRO A 17 -15.35 -10.11 3.04
CA PRO A 17 -14.46 -9.37 2.15
C PRO A 17 -14.24 -10.08 0.80
N GLY A 18 -14.74 -11.32 0.66
CA GLY A 18 -14.50 -12.18 -0.49
C GLY A 18 -13.06 -12.69 -0.52
N PRO A 19 -12.74 -13.60 -1.46
CA PRO A 19 -11.39 -14.12 -1.61
C PRO A 19 -10.42 -13.01 -2.03
N LEU A 20 -9.43 -12.72 -1.18
CA LEU A 20 -8.31 -11.82 -1.44
C LEU A 20 -7.39 -12.38 -2.54
N SER A 21 -7.72 -12.11 -3.81
CA SER A 21 -6.89 -12.53 -4.95
C SER A 21 -5.72 -11.56 -5.20
N HIS A 22 -4.56 -11.85 -4.60
CA HIS A 22 -3.32 -11.11 -4.82
C HIS A 22 -2.80 -11.26 -6.27
N SER A 23 -3.02 -12.42 -6.89
CA SER A 23 -2.58 -12.76 -8.25
C SER A 23 -3.21 -11.88 -9.34
N ARG A 24 -4.43 -11.40 -9.13
CA ARG A 24 -5.16 -10.58 -10.10
C ARG A 24 -4.48 -9.23 -10.35
N ARG A 25 -3.90 -8.61 -9.32
CA ARG A 25 -3.30 -7.26 -9.44
C ARG A 25 -1.96 -7.29 -10.18
N LEU A 26 -1.11 -8.29 -9.89
CA LEU A 26 0.16 -8.49 -10.59
C LEU A 26 -0.06 -8.87 -12.07
N THR A 27 -1.12 -9.62 -12.35
CA THR A 27 -1.50 -9.96 -13.73
C THR A 27 -1.82 -8.71 -14.56
N THR A 28 -2.55 -7.74 -14.00
CA THR A 28 -2.85 -6.47 -14.68
C THR A 28 -1.58 -5.68 -14.96
N ALA A 29 -0.71 -5.49 -13.96
CA ALA A 29 0.56 -4.79 -14.16
C ALA A 29 1.42 -5.45 -15.26
N ASN A 30 1.54 -6.78 -15.25
CA ASN A 30 2.28 -7.53 -16.27
C ASN A 30 1.61 -7.47 -17.66
N ARG A 31 0.28 -7.34 -17.74
CA ARG A 31 -0.43 -7.12 -19.02
C ARG A 31 -0.16 -5.71 -19.55
N THR A 32 -0.19 -4.68 -18.70
CA THR A 32 0.15 -3.31 -19.09
C THR A 32 1.57 -3.23 -19.62
N LEU A 33 2.56 -3.85 -18.95
CA LEU A 33 3.94 -3.86 -19.43
C LEU A 33 4.09 -4.56 -20.78
N ARG A 34 3.38 -5.68 -20.99
CA ARG A 34 3.38 -6.37 -22.29
C ARG A 34 2.75 -5.54 -23.39
N LEU A 35 1.64 -4.86 -23.10
CA LEU A 35 0.98 -3.95 -24.03
C LEU A 35 1.92 -2.81 -24.42
N TYR A 36 2.59 -2.19 -23.45
CA TYR A 36 3.57 -1.14 -23.72
C TYR A 36 4.69 -1.61 -24.66
N LEU A 37 5.20 -2.83 -24.48
CA LEU A 37 6.26 -3.39 -25.32
C LEU A 37 5.80 -3.83 -26.71
N SER A 38 4.49 -4.07 -26.92
CA SER A 38 3.95 -4.46 -28.21
C SER A 38 3.56 -3.29 -29.10
N GLU A 39 3.49 -2.07 -28.56
CA GLU A 39 3.14 -0.87 -29.31
C GLU A 39 4.40 -0.17 -29.84
N GLU A 40 4.45 0.11 -31.15
CA GLU A 40 5.54 0.89 -31.74
C GLU A 40 5.53 2.35 -31.29
N SER A 41 4.33 2.89 -31.03
CA SER A 41 4.12 4.27 -30.56
C SER A 41 3.11 4.29 -29.40
N PRO A 42 3.55 3.98 -28.16
CA PRO A 42 2.66 3.92 -27.01
C PRO A 42 2.11 5.29 -26.66
N THR A 43 0.81 5.36 -26.34
CA THR A 43 0.14 6.62 -25.99
C THR A 43 0.71 7.22 -24.70
N PRO A 44 0.61 8.56 -24.51
CA PRO A 44 1.06 9.21 -23.28
C PRO A 44 0.46 8.59 -22.00
N GLU A 45 -0.80 8.17 -22.05
CA GLU A 45 -1.48 7.53 -20.92
C GLU A 45 -0.89 6.15 -20.63
N LEU A 46 -0.61 5.35 -21.66
CA LEU A 46 0.03 4.05 -21.50
C LEU A 46 1.46 4.18 -20.95
N GLN A 47 2.20 5.21 -21.40
CA GLN A 47 3.50 5.56 -20.84
C GLN A 47 3.41 5.91 -19.36
N GLU A 48 2.45 6.76 -18.99
CA GLU A 48 2.27 7.22 -17.60
C GLU A 48 1.90 6.07 -16.65
N ILE A 49 0.98 5.18 -17.06
CA ILE A 49 0.64 3.98 -16.29
C ILE A 49 1.85 3.05 -16.20
N THR A 50 2.63 2.89 -17.28
CA THR A 50 3.82 2.05 -17.27
C THR A 50 4.88 2.59 -16.31
N VAL A 51 5.11 3.90 -16.31
CA VAL A 51 6.00 4.56 -15.35
C VAL A 51 5.50 4.35 -13.92
N PHE A 52 4.20 4.46 -13.66
CA PHE A 52 3.61 4.15 -12.36
C PHE A 52 3.80 2.70 -11.94
N VAL A 53 3.63 1.76 -12.87
CA VAL A 53 3.86 0.34 -12.59
C VAL A 53 5.30 0.09 -12.17
N LEU A 54 6.26 0.72 -12.86
CA LEU A 54 7.69 0.51 -12.61
C LEU A 54 8.22 1.26 -11.38
N LYS A 55 7.76 2.50 -11.14
CA LYS A 55 8.28 3.36 -10.05
C LYS A 55 7.58 3.15 -8.72
N SER A 56 6.28 2.86 -8.71
CA SER A 56 5.50 2.76 -7.48
C SER A 56 4.98 1.35 -7.25
N TYR A 57 4.17 0.83 -8.18
CA TYR A 57 3.42 -0.40 -7.92
C TYR A 57 4.31 -1.63 -7.73
N ARG A 58 5.26 -1.88 -8.65
CA ARG A 58 6.10 -3.09 -8.61
C ARG A 58 7.07 -3.08 -7.41
N PRO A 59 7.79 -1.99 -7.11
CA PRO A 59 8.59 -1.91 -5.89
C PRO A 59 7.76 -2.11 -4.63
N MET A 60 6.60 -1.46 -4.52
CA MET A 60 5.74 -1.60 -3.35
C MET A 60 5.18 -3.01 -3.19
N TRP A 61 4.75 -3.63 -4.28
CA TRP A 61 4.31 -5.04 -4.28
C TRP A 61 5.41 -5.94 -3.72
N PHE A 62 6.66 -5.77 -4.19
CA PHE A 62 7.78 -6.58 -3.72
C PHE A 62 8.10 -6.32 -2.24
N SER A 63 8.10 -5.05 -1.81
CA SER A 63 8.31 -4.69 -0.40
C SER A 63 7.23 -5.30 0.52
N ILE A 64 5.98 -5.35 0.08
CA ILE A 64 4.88 -5.95 0.84
C ILE A 64 5.07 -7.47 0.94
N GLU A 65 5.34 -8.16 -0.17
CA GLU A 65 5.48 -9.62 -0.21
C GLU A 65 6.74 -10.13 0.53
N THR A 66 7.80 -9.32 0.57
CA THR A 66 9.04 -9.66 1.29
C THR A 66 9.00 -9.27 2.76
N SER A 67 8.02 -8.46 3.18
CA SER A 67 7.83 -8.10 4.58
C SER A 67 7.34 -9.31 5.38
N LYS A 68 8.04 -9.60 6.48
CA LYS A 68 7.75 -10.75 7.35
C LYS A 68 7.00 -10.36 8.63
N TYR A 69 7.08 -9.09 9.02
CA TYR A 69 6.64 -8.64 10.33
C TYR A 69 5.59 -7.56 10.20
N PHE A 70 4.59 -7.66 11.05
CA PHE A 70 3.50 -6.69 11.16
C PHE A 70 3.99 -5.29 11.54
N THR A 71 5.10 -5.22 12.29
CA THR A 71 5.78 -3.98 12.69
C THR A 71 6.42 -3.21 11.54
N GLU A 72 6.59 -3.84 10.36
CA GLU A 72 7.05 -3.14 9.15
C GLU A 72 5.90 -2.43 8.42
N GLY A 73 4.64 -2.73 8.79
CA GLY A 73 3.44 -2.16 8.19
C GLY A 73 3.47 -0.62 8.05
N PRO A 74 3.71 0.15 9.14
CA PRO A 74 3.77 1.60 9.03
C PRO A 74 4.85 2.11 8.06
N LYS A 75 6.00 1.43 8.01
CA LYS A 75 7.08 1.78 7.06
C LYS A 75 6.64 1.53 5.62
N LEU A 76 5.92 0.44 5.36
CA LEU A 76 5.36 0.14 4.02
C LEU A 76 4.31 1.17 3.59
N VAL A 77 3.46 1.64 4.52
CA VAL A 77 2.50 2.73 4.22
C VAL A 77 3.26 4.01 3.88
N TYR A 78 4.26 4.37 4.69
CA TYR A 78 5.10 5.53 4.40
C TYR A 78 5.82 5.42 3.06
N GLN A 79 6.43 4.27 2.75
CA GLN A 79 7.05 4.00 1.45
C GLN A 79 6.07 4.14 0.29
N SER A 80 4.82 3.67 0.46
CA SER A 80 3.77 3.84 -0.56
C SER A 80 3.50 5.31 -0.85
N ILE A 81 3.36 6.13 0.20
CA ILE A 81 3.15 7.59 0.09
C ILE A 81 4.33 8.23 -0.65
N GLN A 82 5.56 7.91 -0.25
CA GLN A 82 6.77 8.45 -0.87
C GLN A 82 6.89 8.04 -2.34
N SER A 83 6.58 6.78 -2.66
CA SER A 83 6.65 6.26 -4.02
C SER A 83 5.68 6.95 -4.98
N SER A 84 4.59 7.55 -4.49
CA SER A 84 3.61 8.27 -5.30
C SER A 84 3.89 9.77 -5.43
N ARG A 85 4.83 10.34 -4.66
CA ARG A 85 5.05 11.80 -4.61
C ARG A 85 5.56 12.41 -5.91
N TYR A 86 6.16 11.62 -6.81
CA TYR A 86 6.60 12.13 -8.11
C TYR A 86 5.43 12.40 -9.08
N LEU A 87 4.24 11.88 -8.78
CA LEU A 87 3.07 12.05 -9.62
C LEU A 87 2.57 13.50 -9.61
N PRO A 88 2.03 13.99 -10.74
CA PRO A 88 1.33 15.27 -10.76
C PRO A 88 0.10 15.25 -9.85
N GLU A 89 -0.35 16.43 -9.41
CA GLU A 89 -1.43 16.56 -8.43
C GLU A 89 -2.71 15.83 -8.82
N TYR A 90 -3.15 15.94 -10.07
CA TYR A 90 -4.37 15.28 -10.56
C TYR A 90 -4.31 13.74 -10.49
N LEU A 91 -3.12 13.14 -10.55
CA LEU A 91 -2.94 11.71 -10.34
C LEU A 91 -2.81 11.36 -8.87
N ARG A 92 -2.17 12.22 -8.06
CA ARG A 92 -2.13 12.04 -6.61
C ARG A 92 -3.53 12.03 -6.00
N THR A 93 -4.47 12.84 -6.51
CA THR A 93 -5.87 12.82 -6.07
C THR A 93 -6.57 11.48 -6.33
N ILE A 94 -6.05 10.66 -7.26
CA ILE A 94 -6.55 9.30 -7.53
C ILE A 94 -5.84 8.27 -6.63
N VAL A 95 -4.52 8.41 -6.46
CA VAL A 95 -3.69 7.43 -5.74
C VAL A 95 -3.80 7.56 -4.21
N ASP A 96 -3.83 8.79 -3.70
CA ASP A 96 -3.79 9.06 -2.25
C ASP A 96 -4.99 8.45 -1.49
N PRO A 97 -6.24 8.56 -1.98
CA PRO A 97 -7.37 7.87 -1.35
C PRO A 97 -7.24 6.34 -1.34
N VAL A 98 -6.55 5.77 -2.33
CA VAL A 98 -6.28 4.32 -2.37
C VAL A 98 -5.26 3.94 -1.30
N ILE A 99 -4.22 4.74 -1.10
CA ILE A 99 -3.24 4.53 -0.03
C ILE A 99 -3.92 4.67 1.33
N GLU A 100 -4.70 5.73 1.53
CA GLU A 100 -5.42 5.99 2.78
C GLU A 100 -6.37 4.83 3.15
N ARG A 101 -7.19 4.37 2.20
CA ARG A 101 -8.11 3.25 2.42
C ARG A 101 -7.39 1.94 2.79
N ASN A 102 -6.14 1.76 2.34
CA ASN A 102 -5.33 0.59 2.67
C ASN A 102 -4.31 0.88 3.79
N GLY A 103 -4.34 2.06 4.39
CA GLY A 103 -3.38 2.57 5.38
C GLY A 103 -3.62 2.06 6.79
N PHE A 104 -4.33 0.94 6.98
CA PHE A 104 -4.64 0.38 8.31
C PHE A 104 -3.39 0.15 9.16
N PHE A 105 -2.29 -0.26 8.53
CA PHE A 105 -1.01 -0.45 9.18
C PHE A 105 -0.36 0.85 9.70
N ALA A 106 -0.87 2.02 9.33
CA ALA A 106 -0.43 3.31 9.86
C ALA A 106 -1.33 3.82 10.99
N HIS A 107 -2.24 3.00 11.51
CA HIS A 107 -2.99 3.38 12.70
C HIS A 107 -2.07 3.55 13.94
N PRO A 108 -2.46 4.38 14.92
CA PRO A 108 -1.65 4.66 16.10
C PRO A 108 -1.17 3.40 16.84
N GLU A 109 -2.02 2.38 16.99
CA GLU A 109 -1.66 1.14 17.67
C GLU A 109 -0.57 0.34 16.93
N HIS A 110 -0.56 0.40 15.60
CA HIS A 110 0.46 -0.26 14.76
C HIS A 110 1.77 0.50 14.78
N LEU A 111 1.69 1.84 14.79
CA LEU A 111 2.84 2.72 14.92
C LEU A 111 3.55 2.49 16.26
N LEU A 112 2.81 2.46 17.37
CA LEU A 112 3.37 2.18 18.68
C LEU A 112 4.05 0.81 18.74
N LEU A 113 3.39 -0.22 18.20
CA LEU A 113 3.98 -1.56 18.14
C LEU A 113 5.27 -1.58 17.31
N ALA A 114 5.29 -0.92 16.16
CA ALA A 114 6.49 -0.79 15.34
C ALA A 114 7.62 -0.05 16.06
N MET A 115 7.30 1.00 16.84
CA MET A 115 8.29 1.74 17.62
C MET A 115 8.98 0.87 18.66
N THR A 116 8.26 -0.03 19.36
CA THR A 116 8.88 -0.92 20.35
C THR A 116 9.91 -1.88 19.76
N GLN A 117 9.81 -2.18 18.46
CA GLN A 117 10.69 -3.08 17.72
C GLN A 117 11.61 -2.34 16.74
N ASP A 118 11.65 -1.00 16.76
CA ASP A 118 12.46 -0.24 15.82
C ASP A 118 13.95 -0.54 16.03
N ASN A 119 14.76 -0.52 14.98
CA ASN A 119 16.21 -0.77 15.10
C ASN A 119 16.93 0.35 15.87
N THR A 120 16.35 1.56 15.87
CA THR A 120 16.88 2.74 16.54
C THR A 120 16.51 2.74 18.02
N LYS A 121 17.52 2.69 18.91
CA LYS A 121 17.32 2.64 20.37
C LYS A 121 16.43 3.77 20.88
N HIS A 122 16.68 5.00 20.42
CA HIS A 122 15.92 6.18 20.83
C HIS A 122 14.42 6.07 20.47
N ILE A 123 14.09 5.52 19.30
CA ILE A 123 12.68 5.32 18.89
C ILE A 123 12.01 4.28 19.79
N ARG A 124 12.72 3.19 20.13
CA ARG A 124 12.22 2.20 21.09
C ARG A 124 11.97 2.79 22.47
N GLU A 125 12.86 3.65 22.97
CA GLU A 125 12.72 4.31 24.27
C GLU A 125 11.52 5.26 24.33
N ILE A 126 11.10 5.86 23.21
CA ILE A 126 9.89 6.68 23.15
C ILE A 126 8.62 5.81 23.15
N GLY A 127 8.69 4.60 22.58
CA GLY A 127 7.56 3.68 22.46
C GLY A 127 7.32 2.79 23.69
N LEU A 128 8.21 2.80 24.67
CA LEU A 128 8.15 2.05 25.94
C LEU A 128 7.72 2.96 27.09
#